data_AF-A0A7R6WWH3-F1
#
_entry.id   AF-A0A7R6WWH3-F1
#
_cell.length_a   1.000
_cell.length_b   1.000
_cell.length_c   1.000
_cell.angle_alpha   90.00
_cell.angle_beta   90.00
_cell.angle_gamma   90.00
#
_symmetry.space_group_name_H-M   'P 1'
#
loop_
_entity.id
_entity.type
_entity.pdbx_description
1 polymer ?
#
loop_
_entity_poly.entity_id
_entity_poly.type
_entity_poly.pdbx_seq_one_letter_code
_entity_poly.pdbx_strand_id
1 'polypeptide(L)'
;MRRTFLSACLVLLAATAACAGEDYQAADARLNQAYQDLISSDDADGKRLLQAAQRAWIAFRDAECAHSTAASAGGSIHAMEVSQCLTRLTNDRIKQLAASANCEEGDVSCASPGDDDEVQ
;
A
#
# COMPACT_ATOMS: atom_id res chain seq x y z
N MET A 1 -32.31 -15.66 19.66
CA MET A 1 -30.88 -15.45 19.38
C MET A 1 -30.61 -15.84 17.95
N ARG A 2 -30.24 -14.87 17.11
CA ARG A 2 -29.57 -14.98 15.80
C ARG A 2 -29.70 -13.60 15.14
N ARG A 3 -29.04 -12.62 15.74
CA ARG A 3 -28.89 -11.27 15.20
C ARG A 3 -27.44 -11.16 14.71
N THR A 4 -27.29 -10.67 13.48
CA THR A 4 -26.08 -10.03 12.92
C THR A 4 -24.79 -10.84 12.83
N PHE A 5 -24.62 -11.67 11.79
CA PHE A 5 -23.30 -12.01 11.23
C PHE A 5 -23.16 -11.62 9.75
N LEU A 6 -24.23 -11.13 9.10
CA LEU A 6 -24.14 -10.43 7.83
C LEU A 6 -23.97 -8.94 8.14
N SER A 7 -22.74 -8.44 8.19
CA SER A 7 -22.37 -7.06 7.82
C SER A 7 -21.00 -6.71 8.42
N ALA A 8 -19.93 -7.13 7.77
CA ALA A 8 -18.60 -6.51 7.93
C ALA A 8 -17.90 -6.32 6.58
N CYS A 9 -18.62 -6.46 5.46
CA CYS A 9 -18.01 -6.48 4.13
C CYS A 9 -18.84 -5.72 3.08
N LEU A 10 -19.50 -4.65 3.50
CA LEU A 10 -20.34 -3.83 2.62
C LEU A 10 -20.10 -2.36 2.93
N VAL A 11 -18.99 -1.81 2.44
CA VAL A 11 -18.85 -0.36 2.25
C VAL A 11 -18.04 -0.10 0.98
N LEU A 12 -18.57 0.82 0.15
CA LEU A 12 -18.04 1.27 -1.12
C LEU A 12 -16.59 1.82 -1.05
N LEU A 13 -15.92 1.74 -2.21
CA LEU A 13 -14.65 2.36 -2.66
C LEU A 13 -13.31 1.59 -2.61
N ALA A 14 -13.27 0.32 -2.21
CA ALA A 14 -12.15 -0.54 -2.61
C ALA A 14 -12.58 -2.01 -2.65
N ALA A 15 -12.60 -2.62 -3.83
CA ALA A 15 -13.16 -3.95 -4.06
C ALA A 15 -12.26 -5.12 -3.59
N THR A 16 -11.31 -4.91 -2.66
CA THR A 16 -10.33 -5.96 -2.25
C THR A 16 -10.02 -6.03 -0.76
N ALA A 17 -10.88 -5.48 0.12
CA ALA A 17 -10.65 -5.55 1.58
C ALA A 17 -11.33 -6.75 2.28
N ALA A 18 -11.95 -7.68 1.55
CA ALA A 18 -12.93 -8.58 2.15
C ALA A 18 -12.34 -9.64 3.11
N CYS A 19 -11.06 -9.97 2.99
CA CYS A 19 -10.34 -10.90 3.86
C CYS A 19 -8.85 -10.51 3.96
N ALA A 20 -8.56 -9.31 4.48
CA ALA A 20 -7.19 -8.91 4.80
C ALA A 20 -6.64 -9.77 5.95
N GLY A 21 -5.51 -10.47 5.76
CA GLY A 21 -4.77 -11.12 6.84
C GLY A 21 -4.19 -10.11 7.85
N GLU A 22 -3.89 -10.56 9.07
CA GLU A 22 -3.39 -9.69 10.17
C GLU A 22 -2.14 -8.89 9.76
N ASP A 23 -1.22 -9.50 9.02
CA ASP A 23 -0.01 -8.83 8.51
C ASP A 23 -0.33 -7.66 7.58
N TYR A 24 -1.34 -7.81 6.72
CA TYR A 24 -1.74 -6.74 5.82
C TYR A 24 -2.39 -5.59 6.61
N GLN A 25 -3.22 -5.90 7.61
CA GLN A 25 -3.82 -4.87 8.48
C GLN A 25 -2.74 -4.07 9.22
N ALA A 26 -1.72 -4.75 9.75
CA ALA A 26 -0.58 -4.12 10.40
C ALA A 26 0.27 -3.28 9.42
N ALA A 27 0.43 -3.74 8.18
CA ALA A 27 1.10 -2.97 7.12
C ALA A 27 0.28 -1.72 6.72
N ASP A 28 -1.04 -1.84 6.56
CA ASP A 28 -1.91 -0.72 6.21
C ASP A 28 -1.94 0.37 7.29
N ALA A 29 -1.97 -0.04 8.57
CA ALA A 29 -1.84 0.91 9.68
C ALA A 29 -0.51 1.68 9.63
N ARG A 30 0.61 1.00 9.35
CA ARG A 30 1.93 1.64 9.20
C ARG A 30 2.00 2.53 7.96
N LEU A 31 1.34 2.15 6.86
CA LEU A 31 1.24 2.98 5.66
C LEU A 31 0.52 4.29 5.95
N ASN A 32 -0.60 4.23 6.68
CA ASN A 32 -1.34 5.42 7.07
C ASN A 32 -0.48 6.34 7.95
N GLN A 33 0.29 5.79 8.89
CA GLN A 33 1.22 6.59 9.69
C GLN A 33 2.27 7.29 8.82
N ALA A 34 2.99 6.54 7.97
CA ALA A 34 4.02 7.10 7.10
C ALA A 34 3.48 8.17 6.13
N TYR A 35 2.25 7.98 5.65
CA TYR A 35 1.55 8.98 4.84
C TYR A 35 1.23 10.24 5.65
N GLN A 36 0.78 10.12 6.90
CA GLN A 36 0.50 11.28 7.77
C GLN A 36 1.78 12.05 8.10
N ASP A 37 2.89 11.35 8.34
CA ASP A 37 4.17 11.97 8.63
C ASP A 37 4.62 12.84 7.45
N LEU A 38 4.57 12.30 6.22
CA LEU A 38 4.95 13.04 5.01
C LEU A 38 3.96 14.17 4.66
N ILE A 39 2.65 13.90 4.68
CA ILE A 39 1.66 14.91 4.29
C ILE A 39 1.60 16.08 5.28
N SER A 40 2.06 15.90 6.52
CA SER A 40 2.05 16.96 7.53
C SER A 40 3.05 18.07 7.23
N SER A 41 4.18 17.74 6.58
CA SER A 41 5.23 18.70 6.20
C SER A 41 4.96 19.41 4.88
N ASP A 42 4.10 18.87 4.01
CA ASP A 42 3.82 19.43 2.69
C ASP A 42 2.96 20.71 2.74
N ASP A 43 3.19 21.60 1.77
CA ASP A 43 2.31 22.72 1.47
C ASP A 43 0.99 22.25 0.78
N ALA A 44 0.10 23.18 0.42
CA ALA A 44 -1.19 22.81 -0.18
C ALA A 44 -1.07 22.07 -1.52
N ASP A 45 -0.03 22.37 -2.30
CA ASP A 45 0.20 21.79 -3.62
C ASP A 45 0.86 20.41 -3.50
N GLY A 46 1.87 20.27 -2.64
CA GLY A 46 2.48 19.00 -2.26
C GLY A 46 1.44 18.01 -1.73
N LYS A 47 0.59 18.45 -0.80
CA LYS A 47 -0.53 17.64 -0.26
C LYS A 47 -1.44 17.10 -1.35
N ARG A 48 -1.83 17.96 -2.30
CA ARG A 48 -2.70 17.56 -3.42
C ARG A 48 -2.02 16.52 -4.32
N LEU A 49 -0.73 16.72 -4.63
CA LEU A 49 0.04 15.81 -5.47
C LEU A 49 0.26 14.46 -4.78
N LEU A 50 0.66 14.46 -3.50
CA LEU A 50 0.83 13.24 -2.71
C LEU A 50 -0.47 12.45 -2.60
N GLN A 51 -1.60 13.12 -2.36
CA GLN A 51 -2.92 12.48 -2.35
C GLN A 51 -3.26 11.83 -3.69
N ALA A 52 -2.97 12.49 -4.80
CA ALA A 52 -3.21 11.94 -6.14
C ALA A 52 -2.31 10.72 -6.39
N ALA A 53 -1.02 10.81 -6.06
CA ALA A 53 -0.07 9.71 -6.16
C ALA A 53 -0.49 8.51 -5.32
N GLN A 54 -0.93 8.73 -4.07
CA GLN A 54 -1.35 7.66 -3.18
C GLN A 54 -2.61 6.94 -3.68
N ARG A 55 -3.60 7.68 -4.21
CA ARG A 55 -4.78 7.06 -4.85
C ARG A 55 -4.42 6.23 -6.07
N ALA A 56 -3.53 6.74 -6.92
CA ALA A 56 -3.05 5.99 -8.08
C ALA A 56 -2.28 4.74 -7.67
N TRP A 57 -1.47 4.83 -6.61
CA TRP A 57 -0.75 3.69 -6.06
C TRP A 57 -1.69 2.61 -5.51
N ILE A 58 -2.77 2.96 -4.82
CA ILE A 58 -3.79 2.00 -4.36
C ILE A 58 -4.39 1.24 -5.55
N ALA A 59 -4.77 1.96 -6.62
CA ALA A 59 -5.32 1.34 -7.82
C ALA A 59 -4.30 0.39 -8.49
N PHE A 60 -3.03 0.80 -8.56
CA PHE A 60 -1.95 -0.07 -9.04
C PHE A 60 -1.80 -1.32 -8.16
N ARG A 61 -1.72 -1.17 -6.84
CA ARG A 61 -1.56 -2.28 -5.89
C ARG A 61 -2.66 -3.32 -6.08
N ASP A 62 -3.91 -2.86 -6.14
CA ASP A 62 -5.05 -3.75 -6.25
C ASP A 62 -5.05 -4.49 -7.60
N ALA A 63 -4.71 -3.80 -8.70
CA ALA A 63 -4.57 -4.41 -10.02
C ALA A 63 -3.40 -5.41 -10.09
N GLU A 64 -2.26 -5.07 -9.52
CA GLU A 64 -1.07 -5.92 -9.49
C GLU A 64 -1.30 -7.17 -8.65
N CYS A 65 -1.97 -7.06 -7.49
CA CYS A 65 -2.31 -8.22 -6.68
C CYS A 65 -3.37 -9.11 -7.33
N ALA A 66 -4.35 -8.54 -8.04
CA ALA A 66 -5.27 -9.33 -8.84
C ALA A 66 -4.56 -10.11 -9.95
N HIS A 67 -3.60 -9.48 -10.64
CA HIS A 67 -2.83 -10.11 -11.71
C HIS A 67 -1.89 -11.21 -11.18
N SER A 68 -1.05 -10.88 -10.19
CA SER A 68 -0.02 -11.79 -9.67
C SER A 68 -0.58 -13.04 -8.97
N THR A 69 -1.82 -12.98 -8.48
CA THR A 69 -2.48 -14.10 -7.79
C THR A 69 -3.55 -14.79 -8.65
N ALA A 70 -3.68 -14.41 -9.92
CA ALA A 70 -4.70 -14.97 -10.82
C ALA A 70 -4.59 -16.49 -10.97
N ALA A 71 -3.37 -17.05 -10.87
CA ALA A 71 -3.12 -18.48 -11.01
C ALA A 71 -3.73 -19.33 -9.88
N SER A 72 -3.91 -18.76 -8.68
CA SER A 72 -4.53 -19.47 -7.55
C SER A 72 -6.03 -19.22 -7.43
N ALA A 73 -6.63 -18.43 -8.32
CA ALA A 73 -8.04 -18.06 -8.26
C ALA A 73 -8.95 -19.31 -8.16
N GLY A 74 -9.86 -19.29 -7.17
CA GLY A 74 -10.74 -20.42 -6.87
C GLY A 74 -10.12 -21.54 -6.02
N GLY A 75 -8.81 -21.50 -5.79
CA GLY A 75 -8.11 -22.39 -4.86
C GLY A 75 -8.24 -21.93 -3.40
N SER A 76 -8.03 -22.85 -2.46
CA SER A 76 -8.09 -22.57 -1.02
C SER A 76 -6.97 -21.64 -0.54
N ILE A 77 -5.86 -21.57 -1.27
CA ILE A 77 -4.71 -20.71 -0.93
C ILE A 77 -4.83 -19.28 -1.46
N HIS A 78 -5.80 -18.99 -2.34
CA HIS A 78 -5.88 -17.72 -3.05
C HIS A 78 -5.90 -16.50 -2.11
N ALA A 79 -6.71 -16.58 -1.05
CA ALA A 79 -6.83 -15.50 -0.07
C ALA A 79 -5.48 -15.21 0.63
N MET A 80 -4.69 -16.26 0.90
CA MET A 80 -3.37 -16.12 1.49
C MET A 80 -2.41 -15.42 0.52
N GLU A 81 -2.39 -15.81 -0.75
CA GLU A 81 -1.52 -15.19 -1.77
C GLU A 81 -1.88 -13.71 -2.00
N VAL A 82 -3.17 -13.38 -2.07
CA VAL A 82 -3.64 -11.98 -2.15
C VAL A 82 -3.16 -11.20 -0.95
N SER A 83 -3.33 -11.73 0.26
CA SER A 83 -2.87 -11.07 1.49
C SER A 83 -1.37 -10.84 1.48
N GLN A 84 -0.56 -11.81 1.04
CA GLN A 84 0.90 -11.67 0.96
C GLN A 84 1.30 -10.59 -0.06
N CYS A 85 0.65 -10.54 -1.22
CA CYS A 85 0.89 -9.48 -2.21
C CYS A 85 0.61 -8.09 -1.64
N LEU A 86 -0.57 -7.92 -1.00
CA LEU A 86 -0.98 -6.66 -0.41
C LEU A 86 0.01 -6.20 0.67
N THR A 87 0.44 -7.10 1.55
CA THR A 87 1.45 -6.82 2.58
C THR A 87 2.77 -6.38 1.96
N ARG A 88 3.29 -7.10 0.96
CA ARG A 88 4.57 -6.80 0.31
C ARG A 88 4.56 -5.40 -0.32
N LEU A 89 3.60 -5.12 -1.20
CA LEU A 89 3.52 -3.84 -1.89
C LEU A 89 3.30 -2.67 -0.92
N THR A 90 2.54 -2.90 0.16
CA THR A 90 2.33 -1.89 1.20
C THR A 90 3.62 -1.58 1.96
N ASN A 91 4.41 -2.59 2.31
CA ASN A 91 5.73 -2.41 2.93
C ASN A 91 6.70 -1.66 2.00
N ASP A 92 6.68 -1.94 0.69
CA ASP A 92 7.52 -1.23 -0.27
C ASP A 92 7.11 0.24 -0.38
N ARG A 93 5.80 0.53 -0.35
CA ARG A 93 5.30 1.91 -0.36
C ARG A 93 5.68 2.68 0.91
N ILE A 94 5.65 2.04 2.07
CA ILE A 94 6.13 2.66 3.32
C ILE A 94 7.58 3.13 3.16
N LYS A 95 8.46 2.30 2.58
CA LYS A 95 9.86 2.68 2.31
C LYS A 95 9.96 3.88 1.37
N GLN A 96 9.16 3.90 0.31
CA GLN A 96 9.13 5.03 -0.64
C GLN A 96 8.69 6.35 0.03
N LEU A 97 7.65 6.30 0.87
CA LEU A 97 7.16 7.47 1.60
C LEU A 97 8.20 7.96 2.62
N ALA A 98 8.83 7.04 3.35
CA ALA A 98 9.89 7.38 4.31
C ALA A 98 11.12 7.99 3.62
N ALA A 99 11.54 7.44 2.47
CA ALA A 99 12.62 8.02 1.68
C ALA A 99 12.27 9.44 1.20
N SER A 100 11.03 9.66 0.77
CA SER A 100 10.56 10.98 0.33
C SER A 100 10.54 12.00 1.48
N ALA A 101 10.20 11.58 2.71
CA ALA A 101 10.18 12.45 3.89
C ALA A 101 11.59 12.89 4.35
N ASN A 102 12.61 12.10 4.01
CA ASN A 102 14.00 12.38 4.39
C ASN A 102 14.77 13.19 3.33
N CYS A 103 14.10 13.62 2.27
CA CYS A 103 14.70 14.35 1.15
C CYS A 103 14.27 15.81 1.18
N GLU A 104 15.26 16.71 1.19
CA GLU A 104 15.02 18.16 1.17
C GLU A 104 14.45 18.55 -0.20
N GLU A 105 13.45 19.42 -0.20
CA GLU A 105 12.75 19.83 -1.43
C GLU A 105 13.75 20.48 -2.41
N GLY A 106 13.99 19.84 -3.56
CA GLY A 106 14.95 20.28 -4.57
C GLY A 106 16.26 19.49 -4.64
N ASP A 107 16.49 18.52 -3.75
CA ASP A 107 17.62 17.59 -3.87
C ASP A 107 17.32 16.45 -4.86
N VAL A 108 17.78 16.63 -6.10
CA VAL A 108 17.71 15.61 -7.16
C VAL A 108 18.53 14.35 -6.85
N SER A 109 19.42 14.38 -5.85
CA SER A 109 20.21 13.22 -5.43
C SER A 109 19.34 12.10 -4.84
N CYS A 110 18.13 12.43 -4.37
CA CYS A 110 17.18 11.48 -3.80
C CYS A 110 16.38 10.66 -4.84
N ALA A 111 16.49 10.98 -6.13
CA ALA A 111 15.71 10.32 -7.18
C ALA A 111 16.25 8.94 -7.58
N SER A 112 17.45 8.57 -7.14
CA SER A 112 18.05 7.27 -7.43
C SER A 112 18.15 6.46 -6.14
N PRO A 113 17.55 5.26 -6.06
CA PRO A 113 18.13 4.22 -5.22
C PRO A 113 19.60 4.14 -5.62
N GLY A 114 20.50 4.18 -4.66
CA GLY A 114 21.90 3.89 -4.91
C GLY A 114 21.98 2.56 -5.66
N ASP A 115 22.70 2.56 -6.76
CA ASP A 115 23.26 1.37 -7.36
C ASP A 115 24.32 0.83 -6.37
N ASP A 116 23.89 0.22 -5.28
CA ASP A 116 24.71 -0.66 -4.44
C ASP A 116 24.30 -2.12 -4.67
N ASP A 117 24.15 -2.48 -5.95
CA ASP A 117 24.52 -3.80 -6.45
C ASP A 117 26.05 -3.94 -6.37
N GLU A 118 26.62 -4.02 -5.16
CA GLU A 118 27.91 -4.68 -4.97
C GLU A 118 27.66 -6.18 -5.05
N VAL A 119 27.59 -6.67 -6.30
CA VAL A 119 27.79 -8.07 -6.62
C VAL A 119 29.25 -8.41 -6.30
N GLN A 120 29.47 -9.13 -5.20
CA GLN A 120 30.61 -10.03 -5.04
C GLN A 120 30.12 -11.47 -4.99
#